data_AF-A0A942YPC5-F1
#
_entry.id   AF-A0A942YPC5-F1
#
_cell.length_a   1.000
_cell.length_b   1.000
_cell.length_c   1.000
_cell.angle_alpha   90.00
_cell.angle_beta   90.00
_cell.angle_gamma   90.00
#
_symmetry.space_group_name_H-M   'P 1'
#
loop_
_entity.id
_entity.type
_entity.pdbx_description
1 polymer ?
#
loop_
_entity_poly.entity_id
_entity_poly.type
_entity_poly.pdbx_seq_one_letter_code
_entity_poly.pdbx_strand_id
1 'polypeptide(L)' 'MSGLSIESKEFKQILHNLHLENMSLPVELHQKIIEIVQNKQEITPELIRGLVRK' A
#
# COMPACT_ATOMS: atom_id res chain seq x y z
N MET A 1 13.61 -14.37 -1.69
CA MET A 1 12.44 -13.63 -2.24
C MET A 1 12.20 -12.44 -1.34
N SER A 2 12.49 -11.24 -1.82
CA SER A 2 12.49 -10.01 -1.02
C SER A 2 11.06 -9.64 -0.65
N GLY A 3 10.66 -9.94 0.58
CA GLY A 3 9.35 -9.55 1.09
C GLY A 3 9.25 -8.03 1.12
N LEU A 4 8.13 -7.47 0.65
CA LEU A 4 7.84 -6.06 0.91
C LEU A 4 7.83 -5.85 2.42
N SER A 5 8.61 -4.87 2.87
CA SER A 5 8.59 -4.33 4.22
C SER A 5 8.24 -2.86 4.14
N ILE A 6 7.75 -2.28 5.24
CA ILE A 6 7.45 -0.83 5.33
C ILE A 6 8.67 0.02 4.96
N GLU A 7 9.86 -0.52 5.21
CA GLU A 7 11.13 0.15 4.97
C GLU A 7 11.64 0.00 3.52
N SER A 8 11.04 -0.92 2.75
CA SER A 8 11.47 -1.23 1.39
C SER A 8 11.23 -0.05 0.45
N LYS A 9 12.10 0.05 -0.55
CA LYS A 9 12.03 1.12 -1.55
C LYS A 9 10.72 1.06 -2.33
N GLU A 10 10.25 -0.15 -2.63
CA GLU A 10 9.00 -0.42 -3.33
C GLU A 10 7.79 0.06 -2.53
N PHE A 11 7.74 -0.20 -1.22
CA PHE A 11 6.65 0.25 -0.37
C PHE A 11 6.60 1.78 -0.25
N LYS A 12 7.77 2.41 -0.09
CA LYS A 12 7.89 3.88 -0.09
C LYS A 12 7.46 4.49 -1.42
N GLN A 13 7.76 3.83 -2.54
CA GLN A 13 7.31 4.26 -3.86
C GLN A 13 5.78 4.19 -3.99
N ILE A 14 5.15 3.14 -3.46
CA ILE A 14 3.69 3.00 -3.44
C ILE A 14 3.05 4.13 -2.62
N LEU A 15 3.56 4.40 -1.40
CA LEU A 15 3.08 5.50 -0.58
C LEU A 15 3.25 6.86 -1.27
N HIS A 16 4.37 7.06 -1.96
CA HIS A 16 4.63 8.28 -2.71
C HIS A 16 3.63 8.46 -3.85
N ASN A 17 3.39 7.42 -4.65
CA ASN A 17 2.43 7.46 -5.75
C ASN A 17 1.00 7.75 -5.26
N LEU A 18 0.60 7.14 -4.14
CA LEU A 18 -0.69 7.42 -3.52
C LEU A 18 -0.80 8.87 -3.06
N HIS A 19 0.26 9.40 -2.47
CA HIS A 19 0.31 10.80 -2.09
C HIS A 19 0.15 11.73 -3.30
N LEU A 20 0.77 11.41 -4.44
CA LEU A 20 0.60 12.15 -5.70
C LEU A 20 -0.85 12.11 -6.21
N GLU A 21 -1.58 11.04 -5.93
CA GLU A 21 -3.02 10.91 -6.23
C GLU A 21 -3.94 11.51 -5.15
N ASN A 22 -3.41 12.32 -4.21
CA ASN A 22 -4.13 12.85 -3.04
C ASN A 22 -4.74 11.77 -2.13
N MET A 23 -4.22 10.55 -2.17
CA MET A 23 -4.58 9.47 -1.28
C MET A 23 -3.51 9.34 -0.19
N SER A 24 -3.81 9.77 1.03
CA SER A 24 -2.96 9.49 2.18
C SER A 24 -3.41 8.20 2.85
N LEU A 25 -2.44 7.33 3.16
CA LEU A 25 -2.71 6.06 3.82
C LEU A 25 -2.29 6.15 5.29
N PRO A 26 -3.22 6.04 6.25
CA PRO A 26 -2.90 5.92 7.67
C PRO A 26 -1.90 4.80 7.93
N VAL A 27 -0.99 5.01 8.89
CA VAL A 27 0.03 4.02 9.28
C VAL A 27 -0.59 2.68 9.66
N GLU A 28 -1.81 2.71 10.23
CA GLU A 28 -2.60 1.52 10.59
C GLU A 28 -2.95 0.63 9.39
N LEU A 29 -3.03 1.21 8.19
CA LEU A 29 -3.33 0.50 6.95
C LEU A 29 -2.08 0.05 6.19
N HIS A 30 -0.87 0.47 6.62
CA HIS A 30 0.39 0.11 5.96
C HIS A 30 0.64 -1.40 6.04
N GLN A 31 0.38 -2.02 7.20
CA GLN A 31 0.53 -3.47 7.35
C GLN A 31 -0.45 -4.26 6.49
N LYS A 32 -1.70 -3.79 6.35
CA LYS A 32 -2.69 -4.44 5.47
C LYS A 32 -2.26 -4.41 4.01
N ILE A 33 -1.68 -3.31 3.54
CA ILE A 33 -1.16 -3.25 2.17
C ILE A 33 -0.03 -4.27 2.01
N ILE A 34 0.89 -4.36 2.97
CA ILE A 34 1.97 -5.35 2.90
C ILE A 34 1.42 -6.76 2.80
N GLU A 35 0.41 -7.12 3.60
CA GLU A 35 -0.26 -8.43 3.51
C GLU A 35 -0.89 -8.67 2.14
N ILE A 36 -1.56 -7.67 1.55
CA ILE A 36 -2.16 -7.77 0.22
C ILE A 36 -1.08 -8.03 -0.85
N VAL A 37 0.04 -7.30 -0.80
CA VAL A 37 1.13 -7.48 -1.76
C VAL A 37 1.86 -8.81 -1.57
N GLN A 38 2.10 -9.21 -0.32
CA GLN A 38 2.73 -10.50 0.00
C GLN A 38 1.85 -11.68 -0.45
N ASN A 39 0.53 -11.52 -0.43
CA ASN A 39 -0.42 -12.49 -0.98
C ASN A 39 -0.51 -12.49 -2.53
N LYS A 40 0.41 -11.78 -3.21
CA LYS A 40 0.45 -11.62 -4.68
C LYS A 40 -0.84 -11.04 -5.27
N GLN A 41 -1.65 -10.36 -4.45
CA GLN A 41 -2.80 -9.64 -4.97
C GLN A 41 -2.31 -8.37 -5.65
N GLU A 42 -2.82 -8.12 -6.85
CA GLU A 42 -2.53 -6.91 -7.59
C GLU A 42 -3.08 -5.70 -6.83
N ILE A 43 -2.21 -4.71 -6.56
CA ILE A 43 -2.64 -3.49 -5.90
C ILE A 43 -3.33 -2.60 -6.93
N THR A 44 -4.65 -2.56 -6.90
CA THR A 44 -5.41 -1.63 -7.73
C THR A 44 -5.85 -0.39 -6.94
N PRO A 45 -6.07 0.75 -7.62
CA PRO A 45 -6.61 1.95 -6.98
C PRO A 45 -7.95 1.72 -6.30
N GLU A 46 -8.81 0.81 -6.79
CA GLU A 46 -10.07 0.46 -6.13
C GLU A 46 -9.85 -0.23 -4.78
N LEU A 47 -8.87 -1.12 -4.71
CA LEU A 47 -8.53 -1.87 -3.51
C LEU A 47 -8.05 -0.92 -2.41
N ILE A 48 -7.22 0.06 -2.77
CA ILE A 48 -6.75 1.11 -1.86
C ILE A 48 -7.89 2.03 -1.42
N ARG A 49 -8.75 2.47 -2.36
CA ARG A 49 -9.94 3.26 -2.01
C ARG A 49 -10.87 2.53 -1.04
N GLY A 50 -11.00 1.22 -1.16
CA GLY A 50 -11.75 0.38 -0.24
C GLY A 50 -11.14 0.32 1.17
N LEU A 51 -9.83 0.43 1.29
CA LEU A 51 -9.13 0.48 2.59
C LEU A 51 -9.25 1.84 3.28
N VAL A 52 -9.18 2.94 2.52
CA VAL A 52 -9.20 4.32 3.05
C VAL A 52 -10.60 4.79 3.45
N ARG A 53 -11.68 4.25 2.86
CA ARG A 53 -13.06 4.66 3.12
C ARG A 53 -13.72 4.06 4.37
N LYS A 54 -12.99 3.31 5.20
CA LYS A 54 -13.57 2.64 6.37
C LYS A 54 -13.43 3.46 7.65
#